data_AF-A0A952AXH8-F1
#
_entry.id   AF-A0A952AXH8-F1
#
_cell.length_a   1.000
_cell.length_b   1.000
_cell.length_c   1.000
_cell.angle_alpha   90.00
_cell.angle_beta   90.00
_cell.angle_gamma   90.00
#
_symmetry.space_group_name_H-M   'P 1'
#
loop_
_entity.id
_entity.type
_entity.pdbx_description
1 polymer ?
#
loop_
_entity_poly.entity_id
_entity_poly.type
_entity_poly.pdbx_seq_one_letter_code
_entity_poly.pdbx_strand_id
1 'polypeptide(L)'
;MTNFLSSLPKIVDGRKKRLGRGLGSGKGAKSGRGTTRHQKAREGIPLHFEGGQGRMVKRFPLLRGKGKNKSIVSSKLRRKKFYEKNLGKN
;
A
#
# COMPACT_ATOMS: atom_id res chain seq x y z
N MET A 1 -4.85 -39.68 14.32
CA MET A 1 -3.56 -39.16 14.77
C MET A 1 -3.11 -38.03 13.83
N THR A 2 -3.47 -36.78 14.10
CA THR A 2 -3.11 -35.64 13.21
C THR A 2 -2.62 -34.39 13.94
N ASN A 3 -2.45 -34.47 15.27
CA ASN A 3 -1.93 -33.38 16.09
C ASN A 3 -0.47 -33.66 16.49
N PHE A 4 0.41 -33.77 15.50
CA PHE A 4 1.84 -33.97 15.71
C PHE A 4 2.58 -32.67 15.31
N LEU A 5 3.40 -32.15 16.23
CA LEU A 5 4.01 -30.82 16.11
C LEU A 5 4.89 -30.66 14.85
N SER A 6 5.44 -31.75 14.33
CA SER A 6 6.33 -31.70 13.16
C SER A 6 5.60 -31.63 11.81
N SER A 7 4.30 -31.94 11.76
CA SER A 7 3.54 -32.03 10.51
C SER A 7 2.52 -30.90 10.32
N LEU A 8 2.68 -29.80 11.05
CA LEU A 8 1.80 -28.64 10.94
C LEU A 8 2.03 -27.91 9.60
N PRO A 9 0.96 -27.55 8.87
CA PRO A 9 1.10 -26.78 7.64
C PRO A 9 1.67 -25.40 7.95
N LYS A 10 2.49 -24.87 7.04
CA LYS A 10 3.08 -23.55 7.21
C LYS A 10 2.00 -22.47 7.05
N ILE A 11 1.64 -21.84 8.17
CA ILE A 11 0.63 -20.78 8.22
C ILE A 11 1.19 -19.42 7.76
N VAL A 12 2.50 -19.20 7.91
CA VAL A 12 3.11 -17.87 7.70
C VAL A 12 3.60 -17.68 6.26
N ASP A 13 3.24 -16.52 5.71
CA ASP A 13 3.64 -16.06 4.36
C ASP A 13 5.16 -15.89 4.18
N GLY A 14 5.55 -15.65 2.92
CA GLY A 14 6.93 -15.41 2.52
C GLY A 14 7.59 -14.24 3.28
N ARG A 15 8.88 -14.42 3.61
CA ARG A 15 9.67 -13.41 4.33
C ARG A 15 9.88 -12.16 3.48
N LYS A 16 9.94 -10.99 4.13
CA LYS A 16 10.29 -9.72 3.46
C LYS A 16 11.70 -9.79 2.86
N LYS A 17 11.91 -9.08 1.75
CA LYS A 17 13.22 -8.97 1.09
C LYS A 17 14.21 -8.22 1.98
N ARG A 18 15.41 -8.76 2.17
CA ARG A 18 16.52 -8.10 2.89
C ARG A 18 17.38 -7.35 1.88
N LEU A 19 17.36 -6.02 1.95
CA LEU A 19 18.13 -5.16 1.04
C LEU A 19 19.61 -5.07 1.49
N GLY A 20 20.53 -4.83 0.55
CA GLY A 20 21.95 -4.62 0.87
C GLY A 20 22.64 -5.84 1.48
N ARG A 21 22.41 -7.05 0.93
CA ARG A 21 23.02 -8.31 1.40
C ARG A 21 23.88 -8.96 0.30
N GLY A 22 24.74 -8.17 -0.31
CA GLY A 22 25.62 -8.61 -1.40
C GLY A 22 24.91 -8.70 -2.76
N LEU A 23 25.69 -8.91 -3.82
CA LEU A 23 25.19 -8.92 -5.21
C LEU A 23 24.26 -10.12 -5.49
N GLY A 24 24.57 -11.30 -4.93
CA GLY A 24 23.74 -12.50 -5.05
C GLY A 24 22.35 -12.41 -4.42
N SER A 25 22.07 -11.37 -3.63
CA SER A 25 20.72 -11.13 -3.05
C SER A 25 19.70 -10.57 -4.04
N GLY A 26 20.10 -10.25 -5.27
CA GLY A 26 19.25 -9.64 -6.31
C GLY A 26 18.91 -8.15 -6.08
N LYS A 27 19.29 -7.56 -4.95
CA LYS A 27 19.15 -6.12 -4.68
C LYS A 27 20.47 -5.38 -4.54
N GLY A 28 21.56 -6.10 -4.26
CA GLY A 28 22.93 -5.61 -4.36
C GLY A 28 23.25 -4.40 -3.49
N ALA A 29 24.38 -3.76 -3.79
CA ALA A 29 24.88 -2.60 -3.05
C ALA A 29 23.92 -1.40 -3.06
N LYS A 30 23.22 -1.19 -4.19
CA LYS A 30 22.28 -0.07 -4.38
C LYS A 30 20.90 -0.32 -3.77
N SER A 31 20.65 -1.51 -3.22
CA SER A 31 19.39 -1.86 -2.54
C SER A 31 18.13 -1.63 -3.39
N GLY A 32 18.23 -1.66 -4.73
CA GLY A 32 17.14 -1.37 -5.66
C GLY A 32 16.76 0.13 -5.80
N ARG A 33 17.60 1.06 -5.32
CA ARG A 33 17.32 2.51 -5.34
C ARG A 33 17.82 3.23 -6.60
N GLY A 34 18.49 2.51 -7.52
CA GLY A 34 19.09 3.09 -8.71
C GLY A 34 20.38 3.86 -8.39
N THR A 35 20.67 4.91 -9.16
CA THR A 35 21.89 5.73 -8.98
C THR A 35 21.80 6.66 -7.78
N THR A 36 22.83 6.63 -6.93
CA THR A 36 22.89 7.38 -5.65
C THR A 36 22.86 8.91 -5.82
N ARG A 37 23.16 9.43 -7.00
CA ARG A 37 23.18 10.87 -7.28
C ARG A 37 21.80 11.53 -7.12
N HIS A 38 20.71 10.80 -7.41
CA HIS A 38 19.37 11.38 -7.42
C HIS A 38 18.76 11.45 -6.01
N GLN A 39 17.92 12.46 -5.77
CA GLN A 39 17.29 12.69 -4.47
C GLN A 39 16.50 11.47 -3.96
N LYS A 40 15.77 10.75 -4.83
CA LYS A 40 15.01 9.54 -4.48
C LYS A 40 15.87 8.42 -3.87
N ALA A 41 17.17 8.38 -4.18
CA ALA A 41 18.06 7.39 -3.59
C ALA A 41 18.49 7.78 -2.16
N ARG A 42 18.52 9.07 -1.83
CA ARG A 42 19.03 9.62 -0.56
C ARG A 42 17.91 9.92 0.44
N GLU A 43 16.79 10.43 -0.05
CA GLU A 43 15.73 11.01 0.76
C GLU A 43 14.35 10.43 0.43
N GLY A 44 13.39 10.69 1.32
CA GLY A 44 11.98 10.41 1.11
C GLY A 44 11.27 11.62 0.53
N ILE A 45 10.79 11.50 -0.72
CA ILE A 45 9.97 12.53 -1.35
C ILE A 45 8.49 12.17 -1.12
N PRO A 46 7.63 13.13 -0.71
CA PRO A 46 6.21 12.87 -0.54
C PRO A 46 5.56 12.38 -1.84
N LEU A 47 4.66 11.38 -1.74
CA LEU A 47 4.02 10.75 -2.91
C LEU A 47 3.24 11.73 -3.81
N HIS A 48 2.76 12.83 -3.23
CA HIS A 48 1.94 13.85 -3.90
C HIS A 48 2.76 15.08 -4.32
N PHE A 49 4.09 15.00 -4.29
CA PHE A 49 4.96 16.09 -4.72
C PHE A 49 5.08 16.09 -6.25
N GLU A 50 4.79 17.24 -6.86
CA GLU A 50 4.77 17.43 -8.33
C GLU A 50 5.90 18.35 -8.81
N GLY A 51 7.01 18.44 -8.07
CA GLY A 51 8.20 19.20 -8.52
C GLY A 51 8.13 20.71 -8.31
N GLY A 52 7.23 21.20 -7.47
CA GLY A 52 7.05 22.63 -7.17
C GLY A 52 5.69 23.17 -7.60
N GLN A 53 4.97 22.45 -8.47
CA GLN A 53 3.60 22.80 -8.82
C GLN A 53 2.62 22.59 -7.66
N GLY A 54 1.53 23.36 -7.65
CA GLY A 54 0.39 23.12 -6.78
C GLY A 54 -0.19 21.73 -6.99
N ARG A 55 -0.26 20.94 -5.91
CA ARG A 55 -0.76 19.56 -5.90
C ARG A 55 -2.14 19.47 -6.56
N MET A 56 -2.40 18.42 -7.34
CA MET A 56 -3.71 18.18 -7.97
C MET A 56 -4.91 18.38 -7.04
N VAL A 57 -4.85 17.89 -5.79
CA VAL A 57 -5.94 18.04 -4.81
C VAL A 57 -6.28 19.50 -4.49
N LYS A 58 -5.30 20.40 -4.58
CA LYS A 58 -5.48 21.84 -4.37
C LYS A 58 -5.88 22.59 -5.64
N ARG A 59 -5.77 21.97 -6.82
CA ARG A 59 -6.19 22.60 -8.08
C ARG A 59 -7.69 22.66 -8.24
N PHE A 60 -8.41 21.73 -7.63
CA PHE A 60 -9.87 21.63 -7.74
C PHE A 60 -10.56 22.12 -6.45
N PRO A 61 -11.79 22.69 -6.56
CA PRO A 61 -12.56 23.07 -5.40
C PRO A 61 -12.95 21.83 -4.58
N LEU A 62 -13.17 22.04 -3.28
CA LEU A 62 -13.67 20.98 -2.41
C LEU A 62 -15.12 20.63 -2.77
N LEU A 63 -15.46 19.34 -2.68
CA LEU A 63 -16.84 18.88 -2.84
C LEU A 63 -17.75 19.56 -1.80
N ARG A 64 -18.84 20.16 -2.27
CA ARG A 64 -19.83 20.84 -1.42
C ARG A 64 -20.37 19.87 -0.36
N GLY A 65 -20.32 20.29 0.91
CA GLY A 65 -20.82 19.48 2.04
C GLY A 65 -19.87 18.39 2.54
N LYS A 66 -18.66 18.24 1.97
CA LYS A 66 -17.63 17.33 2.50
C LYS A 66 -17.26 17.73 3.92
N GLY A 67 -17.64 16.91 4.90
CA GLY A 67 -17.44 17.16 6.33
C GLY A 67 -18.63 17.81 7.06
N LYS A 68 -19.62 18.36 6.34
CA LYS A 68 -20.85 18.91 6.95
C LYS A 68 -22.00 17.90 7.01
N ASN A 69 -22.10 17.02 6.02
CA ASN A 69 -23.15 15.99 5.98
C ASN A 69 -22.58 14.65 6.47
N LYS A 70 -23.02 14.19 7.64
CA LYS A 70 -22.75 12.82 8.11
C LYS A 70 -23.50 11.84 7.22
N SER A 71 -22.88 10.71 6.88
CA SER A 71 -23.59 9.67 6.13
C SER A 71 -24.65 9.04 7.02
N ILE A 72 -25.88 8.92 6.52
CA ILE A 72 -26.97 8.20 7.19
C ILE A 72 -26.55 6.75 7.48
N VAL A 73 -25.74 6.18 6.59
CA VAL A 73 -25.28 4.80 6.67
C VAL A 73 -23.80 4.75 7.06
N SER A 74 -23.48 3.91 8.04
CA SER A 74 -22.08 3.71 8.45
C SER A 74 -21.22 3.20 7.30
N SER A 75 -19.96 3.62 7.26
CA SER A 75 -18.99 3.19 6.25
C SER A 75 -18.86 1.66 6.19
N LYS A 76 -18.94 1.00 7.36
CA LYS A 76 -18.92 -0.45 7.50
C LYS A 76 -20.10 -1.11 6.78
N LEU A 77 -21.33 -0.58 6.95
CA LEU A 77 -22.53 -1.13 6.32
C LEU A 77 -22.55 -0.90 4.80
N ARG A 78 -22.12 0.28 4.33
CA ARG A 78 -21.96 0.56 2.89
C ARG A 78 -21.00 -0.42 2.23
N ARG A 79 -19.86 -0.69 2.88
CA ARG A 79 -18.84 -1.60 2.38
C ARG A 79 -19.34 -3.05 2.37
N LYS A 80 -20.06 -3.48 3.42
CA LYS A 80 -20.71 -4.81 3.48
C LYS A 80 -21.68 -5.00 2.31
N LYS A 81 -22.60 -4.04 2.10
CA LYS A 81 -23.53 -4.03 0.96
C LYS A 81 -22.84 -4.10 -0.40
N PHE A 82 -21.70 -3.41 -0.57
CA PHE A 82 -20.95 -3.45 -1.84
C PHE A 82 -20.40 -4.85 -2.14
N TYR A 83 -19.79 -5.52 -1.15
CA TYR A 83 -19.29 -6.87 -1.36
C TYR A 83 -20.42 -7.89 -1.55
N GLU A 84 -21.48 -7.83 -0.75
CA GLU A 84 -22.68 -8.66 -0.92
C GLU A 84 -23.27 -8.53 -2.33
N LYS A 85 -23.37 -7.31 -2.87
CA LYS A 85 -23.88 -7.05 -4.23
C LYS A 85 -23.00 -7.60 -5.35
N ASN A 86 -21.70 -7.79 -5.11
CA ASN A 86 -20.74 -8.25 -6.13
C ASN A 86 -20.29 -9.70 -5.90
N LEU A 87 -20.78 -10.38 -4.85
CA LEU A 87 -20.37 -11.74 -4.49
C LEU A 87 -20.93 -12.84 -5.41
N GLY A 88 -21.86 -12.51 -6.30
CA GLY A 88 -22.52 -13.46 -7.21
C GLY A 88 -22.50 -13.06 -8.68
N LYS A 89 -21.62 -12.12 -9.06
CA LYS A 89 -21.41 -11.76 -10.48
C LYS A 89 -20.23 -12.58 -11.00
N ASN A 90 -20.53 -13.80 -11.41
CA ASN A 90 -19.72 -14.53 -12.39
C ASN A 90 -20.19 -14.12 -13.79
#